data_AF-A4EAI9-F1
#
_entry.id   AF-A4EAI9-F1
#
_cell.length_a   1.000
_cell.length_b   1.000
_cell.length_c   1.000
_cell.angle_alpha   90.00
_cell.angle_beta   90.00
_cell.angle_gamma   90.00
#
_symmetry.space_group_name_H-M   'P 1'
#
loop_
_entity.id
_entity.type
_entity.pdbx_description
1 polymer ?
#
loop_
_entity_poly.entity_id
_entity_poly.type
_entity_poly.pdbx_seq_one_letter_code
_entity_poly.pdbx_strand_id
1 'polypeptide(L)'
;MLFVNRLVHTLVPGSESEPVDTSCRTNAGFAASLICIGLNITLCLAKGIAGLLAGSVSLIADAFNNLSDASSNIVSLLGFRLASRPADEGHPYGHGRYEYLAGLFVAVLVCAVGINLILESVTKIIKPSPTAYTFISLAALATSMLVKLWMAAFNRTLGNRIDSETLIATAQDSKNDVITSGSVLAAALISQATGFDLDGWAGLGVGIFICISGMGLVRNAISPLLGQAPDPKLVQAIRDKIMSYPQVLGTHDLMVHDYGPGRQFASAHVEMPGEGDAFEHHEILDTIEHDIKRQMGIGITLHCDPIATTGDDLRGWVKRGVMQIDPALSIHDLHEHDGFVSFDLVRPDGFDISDEELLELVTRIVHERRPDVSCVVTFDSGFSSPERPAEQL
;
A
#
# COMPACT_ATOMS: atom_id res chain seq x y z
N MET A 1 -19.95 -0.11 -27.79
CA MET A 1 -20.13 -1.30 -26.94
C MET A 1 -19.79 -2.61 -27.63
N LEU A 2 -20.29 -2.91 -28.84
CA LEU A 2 -20.01 -4.18 -29.55
C LEU A 2 -18.51 -4.53 -29.67
N PHE A 3 -17.65 -3.56 -29.97
CA PHE A 3 -16.19 -3.78 -30.07
C PHE A 3 -15.54 -4.05 -28.71
N VAL A 4 -15.97 -3.34 -27.66
CA VAL A 4 -15.50 -3.55 -26.28
C VAL A 4 -15.86 -4.97 -25.81
N ASN A 5 -17.13 -5.38 -26.00
CA ASN A 5 -17.58 -6.70 -25.60
C ASN A 5 -16.85 -7.81 -26.36
N ARG A 6 -16.55 -7.60 -27.66
CA ARG A 6 -15.70 -8.52 -28.43
C ARG A 6 -14.30 -8.64 -27.85
N LEU A 7 -13.64 -7.52 -27.57
CA LEU A 7 -12.28 -7.53 -27.05
C LEU A 7 -12.21 -8.19 -25.67
N VAL A 8 -13.17 -7.90 -24.79
CA VAL A 8 -13.31 -8.51 -23.47
C VAL A 8 -13.53 -10.03 -23.59
N HIS A 9 -14.37 -10.46 -24.53
CA HIS A 9 -14.61 -11.88 -24.79
C HIS A 9 -13.37 -12.59 -25.38
N THR A 10 -12.51 -11.87 -26.11
CA THR A 10 -11.23 -12.42 -26.58
C THR A 10 -10.23 -12.60 -25.43
N LEU A 11 -10.20 -11.66 -24.48
CA LEU A 11 -9.31 -11.71 -23.32
C LEU A 11 -9.78 -12.68 -22.24
N VAL A 12 -11.08 -12.79 -22.06
CA VAL A 12 -11.73 -13.71 -21.12
C VAL A 12 -12.78 -14.51 -21.89
N PRO A 13 -12.40 -15.62 -22.53
CA PRO A 13 -13.36 -16.50 -23.20
C PRO A 13 -14.23 -17.23 -22.16
N GLY A 14 -15.56 -17.19 -22.33
CA GLY A 14 -16.53 -17.83 -21.42
C GLY A 14 -17.85 -17.08 -21.33
N SER A 15 -18.85 -17.64 -20.64
CA SER A 15 -20.10 -16.91 -20.33
C SER A 15 -19.89 -15.92 -19.17
N GLU A 16 -20.69 -14.85 -19.08
CA GLU A 16 -20.58 -13.87 -17.97
C GLU A 16 -20.87 -14.49 -16.58
N SER A 17 -21.48 -15.67 -16.55
CA SER A 17 -21.87 -16.41 -15.34
C SER A 17 -20.84 -17.43 -14.85
N GLU A 18 -19.77 -17.69 -15.61
CA GLU A 18 -18.75 -18.67 -15.21
C GLU A 18 -17.64 -18.00 -14.38
N PRO A 19 -17.19 -18.66 -13.29
CA PRO A 19 -16.06 -18.16 -12.51
C PRO A 19 -14.79 -18.13 -13.37
N VAL A 20 -14.11 -16.98 -13.38
CA VAL A 20 -12.87 -16.78 -14.15
C VAL A 20 -11.70 -17.41 -13.41
N ASP A 21 -10.97 -18.29 -14.09
CA ASP A 21 -9.75 -18.90 -13.56
C ASP A 21 -8.68 -17.85 -13.20
N THR A 22 -7.90 -18.11 -12.15
CA THR A 22 -6.89 -17.18 -11.62
C THR A 22 -5.81 -16.84 -12.66
N SER A 23 -5.38 -17.79 -13.50
CA SER A 23 -4.40 -17.51 -14.55
C SER A 23 -5.00 -16.68 -15.69
N CYS A 24 -6.27 -16.97 -16.07
CA CYS A 24 -6.99 -16.16 -17.06
C CYS A 24 -7.18 -14.71 -16.57
N ARG A 25 -7.60 -14.54 -15.31
CA ARG A 25 -7.74 -13.22 -14.66
C ARG A 25 -6.45 -12.40 -14.74
N THR A 26 -5.34 -12.99 -14.33
CA THR A 26 -4.02 -12.32 -14.32
C THR A 26 -3.59 -11.92 -15.73
N ASN A 27 -3.71 -12.82 -16.70
CA ASN A 27 -3.34 -12.55 -18.10
C ASN A 27 -4.21 -11.45 -18.73
N ALA A 28 -5.52 -11.48 -18.47
CA ALA A 28 -6.45 -10.48 -18.98
C ALA A 28 -6.17 -9.10 -18.36
N GLY A 29 -5.91 -9.03 -17.04
CA GLY A 29 -5.50 -7.81 -16.36
C GLY A 29 -4.19 -7.25 -16.92
N PHE A 30 -3.18 -8.10 -17.11
CA PHE A 30 -1.89 -7.70 -17.68
C PHE A 30 -2.02 -7.15 -19.11
N ALA A 31 -2.78 -7.84 -19.97
CA ALA A 31 -3.03 -7.38 -21.34
C ALA A 31 -3.77 -6.04 -21.37
N ALA A 32 -4.77 -5.86 -20.50
CA ALA A 32 -5.51 -4.61 -20.38
C ALA A 32 -4.62 -3.45 -19.92
N SER A 33 -3.75 -3.68 -18.94
CA SER A 33 -2.75 -2.70 -18.51
C SER A 33 -1.84 -2.31 -19.67
N LEU A 34 -1.32 -3.27 -20.44
CA LEU A 34 -0.43 -2.98 -21.58
C LEU A 34 -1.11 -2.14 -22.67
N ILE A 35 -2.37 -2.44 -22.97
CA ILE A 35 -3.19 -1.64 -23.90
C ILE A 35 -3.35 -0.21 -23.38
N CYS A 36 -3.68 -0.04 -22.10
CA CYS A 36 -3.88 1.27 -21.50
C CYS A 36 -2.61 2.13 -21.52
N ILE A 37 -1.44 1.53 -21.25
CA ILE A 37 -0.14 2.21 -21.35
C ILE A 37 0.09 2.70 -22.77
N GLY A 38 -0.04 1.80 -23.76
CA GLY A 38 0.21 2.13 -25.16
C GLY A 38 -0.67 3.29 -25.63
N LEU A 39 -1.94 3.28 -25.23
CA LEU A 39 -2.88 4.36 -25.54
C LEU A 39 -2.50 5.66 -24.82
N ASN A 40 -2.21 5.62 -23.51
CA ASN A 40 -1.82 6.82 -22.75
C ASN A 40 -0.54 7.47 -23.29
N ILE A 41 0.48 6.68 -23.63
CA ILE A 41 1.71 7.17 -24.26
C ILE A 41 1.40 7.79 -25.63
N THR A 42 0.59 7.12 -26.44
CA THR A 42 0.21 7.61 -27.77
C THR A 42 -0.56 8.94 -27.67
N LEU A 43 -1.50 9.03 -26.73
CA LEU A 43 -2.27 10.26 -26.47
C LEU A 43 -1.37 11.38 -25.94
N CYS A 44 -0.44 11.08 -25.02
CA CYS A 44 0.55 12.04 -24.52
C CYS A 44 1.37 12.62 -25.67
N LEU A 45 1.92 11.78 -26.55
CA LEU A 45 2.72 12.24 -27.69
C LEU A 45 1.89 13.09 -28.66
N ALA A 46 0.69 12.61 -29.03
CA ALA A 46 -0.18 13.31 -29.96
C ALA A 46 -0.61 14.69 -29.44
N LYS A 47 -1.06 14.76 -28.17
CA LYS A 47 -1.45 16.02 -27.52
C LYS A 47 -0.26 16.93 -27.27
N GLY A 48 0.88 16.39 -26.85
CA GLY A 48 2.10 17.15 -26.62
C GLY A 48 2.58 17.86 -27.89
N ILE A 49 2.63 17.15 -29.02
CA ILE A 49 2.96 17.73 -30.32
C ILE A 49 1.94 18.80 -30.71
N ALA A 50 0.63 18.50 -30.58
CA ALA A 50 -0.42 19.46 -30.89
C ALA A 50 -0.38 20.72 -30.00
N GLY A 51 0.01 20.56 -28.73
CA GLY A 51 0.13 21.63 -27.74
C GLY A 51 1.33 22.54 -28.02
N LEU A 52 2.48 21.95 -28.35
CA LEU A 52 3.68 22.68 -28.77
C LEU A 52 3.41 23.50 -30.04
N LEU A 53 2.75 22.90 -31.05
CA LEU A 53 2.39 23.60 -32.28
C LEU A 53 1.38 24.72 -32.06
N ALA A 54 0.46 24.55 -31.10
CA ALA A 54 -0.54 25.57 -30.76
C ALA A 54 -0.03 26.65 -29.79
N GLY A 55 1.14 26.43 -29.15
CA GLY A 55 1.61 27.24 -28.03
C GLY A 55 0.69 27.16 -26.81
N SER A 56 -0.02 26.04 -26.62
CA SER A 56 -1.04 25.87 -25.58
C SER A 56 -0.49 25.09 -24.38
N VAL A 57 -0.42 25.76 -23.23
CA VAL A 57 0.05 25.18 -21.97
C VAL A 57 -0.98 24.19 -21.44
N SER A 58 -2.29 24.46 -21.63
CA SER A 58 -3.33 23.53 -21.17
C SER A 58 -3.36 22.22 -21.95
N LEU A 59 -3.07 22.22 -23.27
CA LEU A 59 -2.93 20.99 -24.05
C LEU A 59 -1.70 20.18 -23.62
N ILE A 60 -0.58 20.87 -23.35
CA ILE A 60 0.64 20.21 -22.88
C ILE A 60 0.39 19.61 -21.49
N ALA A 61 -0.29 20.33 -20.60
CA ALA A 61 -0.66 19.80 -19.30
C ALA A 61 -1.57 18.57 -19.41
N ASP A 62 -2.59 18.63 -20.27
CA ASP A 62 -3.48 17.49 -20.53
C ASP A 62 -2.75 16.28 -21.15
N ALA A 63 -1.69 16.53 -21.94
CA ALA A 63 -0.79 15.48 -22.44
C ALA A 63 0.00 14.82 -21.30
N PHE A 64 0.58 15.62 -20.40
CA PHE A 64 1.34 15.13 -19.26
C PHE A 64 0.48 14.44 -18.21
N ASN A 65 -0.80 14.81 -18.10
CA ASN A 65 -1.75 14.05 -17.29
C ASN A 65 -1.84 12.59 -17.80
N ASN A 66 -1.91 12.39 -19.13
CA ASN A 66 -1.89 11.03 -19.69
C ASN A 66 -0.53 10.32 -19.52
N LEU A 67 0.57 11.07 -19.43
CA LEU A 67 1.86 10.48 -19.05
C LEU A 67 1.86 10.02 -17.58
N SER A 68 1.27 10.80 -16.67
CA SER A 68 1.07 10.42 -15.28
C SER A 68 0.25 9.12 -15.17
N ASP A 69 -0.78 8.94 -16.00
CA ASP A 69 -1.55 7.68 -16.02
C ASP A 69 -0.73 6.48 -16.51
N ALA A 70 0.20 6.70 -17.45
CA ALA A 70 1.10 5.65 -17.93
C ALA A 70 2.22 5.33 -16.92
N SER A 71 2.49 6.25 -16.00
CA SER A 71 3.66 6.22 -15.13
C SER A 71 3.71 4.99 -14.22
N SER A 72 2.58 4.56 -13.65
CA SER A 72 2.51 3.38 -12.78
C SER A 72 3.07 2.11 -13.43
N ASN A 73 2.88 1.94 -14.75
CA ASN A 73 3.41 0.78 -15.44
C ASN A 73 4.83 0.97 -15.96
N ILE A 74 5.26 2.22 -16.21
CA ILE A 74 6.69 2.51 -16.42
C ILE A 74 7.47 2.15 -15.15
N VAL A 75 6.91 2.49 -13.99
CA VAL A 75 7.41 2.10 -12.67
C VAL A 75 7.45 0.58 -12.55
N SER A 76 6.37 -0.12 -12.87
CA SER A 76 6.40 -1.59 -12.86
C SER A 76 7.45 -2.15 -13.83
N LEU A 77 7.56 -1.65 -15.05
CA LEU A 77 8.51 -2.18 -16.05
C LEU A 77 9.98 -1.97 -15.63
N LEU A 78 10.32 -0.78 -15.13
CA LEU A 78 11.66 -0.46 -14.62
C LEU A 78 11.93 -1.19 -13.30
N GLY A 79 10.94 -1.14 -12.41
CA GLY A 79 10.95 -1.71 -11.07
C GLY A 79 11.13 -3.22 -11.11
N PHE A 80 10.34 -3.95 -11.90
CA PHE A 80 10.45 -5.40 -12.01
C PHE A 80 11.84 -5.85 -12.43
N ARG A 81 12.46 -5.19 -13.41
CA ARG A 81 13.79 -5.59 -13.90
C ARG A 81 14.89 -5.34 -12.86
N LEU A 82 14.76 -4.30 -12.05
CA LEU A 82 15.70 -4.00 -10.96
C LEU A 82 15.43 -4.88 -9.73
N ALA A 83 14.17 -5.10 -9.39
CA ALA A 83 13.69 -5.91 -8.26
C ALA A 83 13.83 -7.42 -8.49
N SER A 84 13.88 -7.88 -9.74
CA SER A 84 14.12 -9.28 -10.08
C SER A 84 15.55 -9.73 -9.82
N ARG A 85 16.46 -8.80 -9.46
CA ARG A 85 17.82 -9.18 -9.05
C ARG A 85 17.77 -10.03 -7.77
N PRO A 86 18.48 -11.17 -7.72
CA PRO A 86 18.54 -11.99 -6.53
C PRO A 86 19.27 -11.26 -5.39
N ALA A 87 19.24 -11.85 -4.19
CA ALA A 87 20.06 -11.39 -3.08
C ALA A 87 21.56 -11.52 -3.41
N ASP A 88 22.35 -10.56 -2.92
CA ASP A 88 23.80 -10.56 -3.00
C ASP A 88 24.41 -10.15 -1.65
N GLU A 89 25.74 -10.12 -1.54
CA GLU A 89 26.44 -9.78 -0.29
C GLU A 89 26.12 -8.36 0.22
N GLY A 90 25.82 -7.42 -0.68
CA GLY A 90 25.43 -6.06 -0.31
C GLY A 90 23.96 -5.94 0.09
N HIS A 91 23.11 -6.85 -0.41
CA HIS A 91 21.66 -6.85 -0.21
C HIS A 91 21.17 -8.27 0.10
N PRO A 92 21.34 -8.77 1.33
CA PRO A 92 21.00 -10.14 1.70
C PRO A 92 19.48 -10.42 1.63
N TYR A 93 18.64 -9.39 1.79
CA TYR A 93 17.19 -9.47 1.62
C TYR A 93 16.73 -9.27 0.16
N GLY A 94 17.68 -9.09 -0.76
CA GLY A 94 17.42 -8.86 -2.17
C GLY A 94 17.11 -7.40 -2.54
N HIS A 95 16.69 -7.23 -3.79
CA HIS A 95 16.57 -5.94 -4.45
C HIS A 95 15.11 -5.49 -4.62
N GLY A 96 14.15 -6.11 -3.92
CA GLY A 96 12.72 -5.87 -4.15
C GLY A 96 12.30 -4.40 -4.02
N ARG A 97 12.84 -3.68 -3.02
CA ARG A 97 12.55 -2.26 -2.79
C ARG A 97 12.98 -1.32 -3.92
N TYR A 98 13.81 -1.77 -4.87
CA TYR A 98 14.11 -0.97 -6.07
C TYR A 98 12.87 -0.65 -6.90
N GLU A 99 11.81 -1.46 -6.82
CA GLU A 99 10.53 -1.15 -7.45
C GLU A 99 9.90 0.12 -6.87
N TYR A 100 9.87 0.24 -5.55
CA TYR A 100 9.37 1.43 -4.87
C TYR A 100 10.25 2.66 -5.16
N LEU A 101 11.58 2.49 -5.23
CA LEU A 101 12.51 3.57 -5.58
C LEU A 101 12.34 4.03 -7.04
N ALA A 102 12.12 3.11 -7.98
CA ALA A 102 11.78 3.45 -9.36
C ALA A 102 10.45 4.21 -9.42
N GLY A 103 9.48 3.78 -8.60
CA GLY A 103 8.22 4.46 -8.33
C GLY A 103 8.41 5.91 -7.91
N LEU A 104 9.21 6.10 -6.88
CA LEU A 104 9.53 7.41 -6.32
C LEU A 104 10.19 8.32 -7.35
N PHE A 105 11.16 7.81 -8.11
CA PHE A 105 11.84 8.58 -9.16
C PHE A 105 10.86 9.10 -10.20
N VAL A 106 9.97 8.24 -10.70
CA VAL A 106 8.95 8.64 -11.68
C VAL A 106 7.94 9.63 -11.08
N ALA A 107 7.50 9.39 -9.84
CA ALA A 107 6.58 10.28 -9.13
C ALA A 107 7.18 11.70 -8.97
N VAL A 108 8.46 11.79 -8.63
CA VAL A 108 9.18 13.07 -8.54
C VAL A 108 9.25 13.77 -9.89
N LEU A 109 9.51 13.04 -10.99
CA LEU A 109 9.50 13.62 -12.33
C LEU A 109 8.11 14.17 -12.72
N VAL A 110 7.05 13.43 -12.43
CA VAL A 110 5.66 13.87 -12.67
C VAL A 110 5.36 15.15 -11.89
N CYS A 111 5.72 15.20 -10.59
CA CYS A 111 5.58 16.40 -9.77
C CYS A 111 6.38 17.59 -10.32
N ALA A 112 7.64 17.38 -10.72
CA ALA A 112 8.49 18.43 -11.27
C ALA A 112 7.91 19.03 -12.56
N VAL A 113 7.37 18.17 -13.44
CA VAL A 113 6.67 18.62 -14.65
C VAL A 113 5.38 19.37 -14.31
N GLY A 114 4.58 18.86 -13.37
CA GLY A 114 3.36 19.54 -12.90
C GLY A 114 3.64 20.94 -12.37
N ILE A 115 4.69 21.10 -11.55
CA ILE A 115 5.14 22.40 -11.03
C ILE A 115 5.55 23.33 -12.18
N ASN A 116 6.30 22.82 -13.17
CA ASN A 116 6.70 23.61 -14.33
C ASN A 116 5.48 24.11 -15.12
N LEU A 117 4.50 23.23 -15.37
CA LEU A 117 3.25 23.60 -16.05
C LEU A 117 2.45 24.65 -15.29
N ILE A 118 2.42 24.57 -13.95
CA ILE A 118 1.81 25.61 -13.10
C ILE A 118 2.53 26.95 -13.31
N LEU A 119 3.86 26.97 -13.30
CA LEU A 119 4.65 28.19 -13.50
C LEU A 119 4.46 28.78 -14.90
N GLU A 120 4.44 27.95 -15.95
CA GLU A 120 4.14 28.37 -17.32
C GLU A 120 2.71 28.92 -17.44
N SER A 121 1.75 28.26 -16.80
CA SER A 121 0.35 28.68 -16.76
C SER A 121 0.18 30.03 -16.09
N VAL A 122 0.81 30.26 -14.93
CA VAL A 122 0.82 31.54 -14.23
C VAL A 122 1.50 32.62 -15.10
N THR A 123 2.62 32.30 -15.74
CA THR A 123 3.31 33.22 -16.64
C THR A 123 2.41 33.64 -17.80
N LYS A 124 1.65 32.70 -18.36
CA LYS A 124 0.69 32.95 -19.44
C LYS A 124 -0.49 33.80 -19.01
N ILE A 125 -0.99 33.61 -17.77
CA ILE A 125 -2.05 34.46 -17.20
C ILE A 125 -1.55 35.91 -17.06
N ILE A 126 -0.30 36.10 -16.60
CA ILE A 126 0.27 37.45 -16.39
C ILE A 126 0.68 38.11 -17.71
N LYS A 127 1.24 37.33 -18.64
CA LYS A 127 1.69 37.76 -19.97
C LYS A 127 0.99 36.92 -21.04
N PRO A 128 -0.25 37.28 -21.43
CA PRO A 128 -1.00 36.53 -22.43
C PRO A 128 -0.23 36.47 -23.74
N SER A 129 -0.03 35.24 -24.24
CA SER A 129 0.51 34.98 -25.56
C SER A 129 -0.57 34.31 -26.40
N PRO A 130 -0.80 34.74 -27.66
CA PRO A 130 -1.90 34.22 -28.46
C PRO A 130 -1.74 32.72 -28.68
N THR A 131 -2.80 31.98 -28.34
CA THR A 131 -2.93 30.54 -28.58
C THR A 131 -3.53 30.27 -29.94
N ALA A 132 -2.77 29.61 -30.81
CA ALA A 132 -3.23 29.24 -32.14
C ALA A 132 -3.89 27.85 -32.08
N TYR A 133 -5.14 27.79 -31.63
CA TYR A 133 -5.93 26.55 -31.69
C TYR A 133 -6.26 26.21 -33.13
N THR A 134 -5.42 25.40 -33.75
CA THR A 134 -5.69 24.88 -35.09
C THR A 134 -6.78 23.81 -35.05
N PHE A 135 -7.41 23.54 -36.19
CA PHE A 135 -8.32 22.40 -36.35
C PHE A 135 -7.67 21.08 -35.90
N ILE A 136 -6.35 20.95 -36.10
CA ILE A 136 -5.57 19.77 -35.68
C ILE A 136 -5.57 19.63 -34.16
N SER A 137 -5.36 20.71 -33.41
CA SER A 137 -5.33 20.69 -31.94
C SER A 137 -6.70 20.32 -31.35
N LEU A 138 -7.79 20.85 -31.92
CA LEU A 138 -9.16 20.51 -31.51
C LEU A 138 -9.51 19.06 -31.86
N ALA A 139 -9.12 18.60 -33.05
CA ALA A 139 -9.33 17.22 -33.47
C ALA A 139 -8.54 16.23 -32.60
N ALA A 140 -7.31 16.58 -32.18
CA ALA A 140 -6.51 15.79 -31.27
C ALA A 140 -7.18 15.65 -29.89
N LEU A 141 -7.70 16.75 -29.32
CA LEU A 141 -8.47 16.72 -28.08
C LEU A 141 -9.73 15.86 -28.20
N ALA A 142 -10.55 16.09 -29.22
CA ALA A 142 -11.78 15.34 -29.44
C ALA A 142 -11.51 13.84 -29.60
N THR A 143 -10.49 13.49 -30.39
CA THR A 143 -10.06 12.10 -30.59
C THR A 143 -9.59 11.49 -29.28
N SER A 144 -8.82 12.23 -28.47
CA SER A 144 -8.35 11.73 -27.18
C SER A 144 -9.48 11.45 -26.19
N MET A 145 -10.51 12.30 -26.16
CA MET A 145 -11.69 12.10 -25.33
C MET A 145 -12.44 10.83 -25.77
N LEU A 146 -12.56 10.58 -27.08
CA LEU A 146 -13.16 9.34 -27.59
C LEU A 146 -12.36 8.10 -27.19
N VAL A 147 -11.02 8.17 -27.27
CA VAL A 147 -10.14 7.08 -26.82
C VAL A 147 -10.28 6.83 -25.32
N LYS A 148 -10.27 7.88 -24.49
CA LYS A 148 -10.44 7.77 -23.03
C LYS A 148 -11.84 7.28 -22.64
N LEU A 149 -12.90 7.71 -23.32
CA LEU A 149 -14.25 7.15 -23.16
C LEU A 149 -14.30 5.66 -23.50
N TRP A 150 -13.61 5.25 -24.58
CA TRP A 150 -13.47 3.85 -24.92
C TRP A 150 -12.70 3.08 -23.86
N MET A 151 -11.58 3.61 -23.35
CA MET A 151 -10.79 3.01 -22.27
C MET A 151 -11.62 2.86 -21.00
N ALA A 152 -12.40 3.87 -20.63
CA ALA A 152 -13.31 3.82 -19.49
C ALA A 152 -14.35 2.70 -19.64
N ALA A 153 -14.95 2.55 -20.82
CA ALA A 153 -15.90 1.47 -21.09
C ALA A 153 -15.22 0.10 -21.07
N PHE A 154 -14.04 -0.01 -21.69
CA PHE A 154 -13.25 -1.24 -21.74
C PHE A 154 -12.83 -1.72 -20.35
N ASN A 155 -12.16 -0.88 -19.59
CA ASN A 155 -11.67 -1.22 -18.25
C ASN A 155 -12.81 -1.49 -17.27
N ARG A 156 -13.94 -0.78 -17.39
CA ARG A 156 -15.11 -1.06 -16.54
C ARG A 156 -15.73 -2.41 -16.86
N THR A 157 -15.88 -2.73 -18.15
CA THR A 157 -16.48 -3.99 -18.58
C THR A 157 -15.60 -5.18 -18.19
N LEU A 158 -14.28 -5.06 -18.42
CA LEU A 158 -13.34 -6.09 -18.03
C LEU A 158 -13.19 -6.20 -16.51
N GLY A 159 -13.07 -5.07 -15.80
CA GLY A 159 -12.94 -5.03 -14.35
C GLY A 159 -14.11 -5.67 -13.63
N ASN A 160 -15.34 -5.43 -14.09
CA ASN A 160 -16.53 -6.11 -13.57
C ASN A 160 -16.50 -7.63 -13.85
N ARG A 161 -15.96 -8.04 -15.00
CA ARG A 161 -15.92 -9.44 -15.43
C ARG A 161 -14.91 -10.27 -14.65
N ILE A 162 -13.79 -9.66 -14.26
CA ILE A 162 -12.71 -10.34 -13.53
C ILE A 162 -12.61 -9.94 -12.06
N ASP A 163 -13.60 -9.20 -11.56
CA ASP A 163 -13.66 -8.64 -10.21
C ASP A 163 -12.36 -7.92 -9.80
N SER A 164 -11.94 -6.97 -10.63
CA SER A 164 -10.69 -6.21 -10.44
C SER A 164 -10.99 -4.76 -10.11
N GLU A 165 -10.86 -4.41 -8.82
CA GLU A 165 -10.95 -3.04 -8.33
C GLU A 165 -9.94 -2.10 -9.03
N THR A 166 -8.75 -2.61 -9.36
CA THR A 166 -7.70 -1.87 -10.09
C THR A 166 -8.16 -1.42 -11.48
N LEU A 167 -8.84 -2.29 -12.23
CA LEU A 167 -9.39 -1.92 -13.54
C LEU A 167 -10.60 -0.99 -13.41
N ILE A 168 -11.40 -1.12 -12.35
CA ILE A 168 -12.49 -0.19 -12.06
C ILE A 168 -11.94 1.21 -11.73
N ALA A 169 -10.87 1.30 -10.95
CA ALA A 169 -10.17 2.55 -10.69
C ALA A 169 -9.62 3.16 -11.99
N THR A 170 -8.94 2.37 -12.82
CA THR A 170 -8.42 2.82 -14.13
C THR A 170 -9.53 3.32 -15.06
N ALA A 171 -10.71 2.69 -15.01
CA ALA A 171 -11.88 3.13 -15.77
C ALA A 171 -12.41 4.48 -15.28
N GLN A 172 -12.35 4.73 -13.97
CA GLN A 172 -12.77 5.99 -13.37
C GLN A 172 -11.77 7.11 -13.67
N ASP A 173 -10.46 6.83 -13.61
CA ASP A 173 -9.41 7.78 -14.01
C ASP A 173 -9.58 8.19 -15.48
N SER A 174 -9.80 7.21 -16.37
CA SER A 174 -10.07 7.48 -17.78
C SER A 174 -11.28 8.39 -18.00
N LYS A 175 -12.30 8.37 -17.12
CA LYS A 175 -13.43 9.31 -17.20
C LYS A 175 -13.04 10.69 -16.67
N ASN A 176 -12.29 10.76 -15.58
CA ASN A 176 -11.78 12.02 -15.06
C ASN A 176 -10.96 12.74 -16.13
N ASP A 177 -10.16 12.01 -16.91
CA ASP A 177 -9.41 12.57 -18.04
C ASP A 177 -10.31 13.14 -19.13
N VAL A 178 -11.45 12.51 -19.43
CA VAL A 178 -12.43 13.06 -20.38
C VAL A 178 -12.98 14.39 -19.88
N ILE A 179 -13.22 14.51 -18.57
CA ILE A 179 -13.68 15.75 -17.95
C ILE A 179 -12.57 16.82 -18.01
N THR A 180 -11.33 16.44 -17.70
CA THR A 180 -10.15 17.32 -17.75
C THR A 180 -9.90 17.82 -19.19
N SER A 181 -9.77 16.91 -20.15
CA SER A 181 -9.60 17.25 -21.58
C SER A 181 -10.80 18.03 -22.12
N GLY A 182 -12.02 17.72 -21.66
CA GLY A 182 -13.23 18.47 -22.00
C GLY A 182 -13.22 19.90 -21.48
N SER A 183 -12.67 20.12 -20.29
CA SER A 183 -12.48 21.46 -19.71
C SER A 183 -11.47 22.27 -20.51
N VAL A 184 -10.37 21.64 -20.96
CA VAL A 184 -9.39 22.24 -21.87
C VAL A 184 -10.02 22.59 -23.22
N LEU A 185 -10.82 21.68 -23.79
CA LEU A 185 -11.54 21.93 -25.04
C LEU A 185 -12.54 23.09 -24.91
N ALA A 186 -13.30 23.14 -23.81
CA ALA A 186 -14.22 24.24 -23.53
C ALA A 186 -13.48 25.58 -23.40
N ALA A 187 -12.37 25.60 -22.66
CA ALA A 187 -11.51 26.79 -22.54
C ALA A 187 -10.99 27.26 -23.92
N ALA A 188 -10.56 26.33 -24.77
CA ALA A 188 -10.10 26.64 -26.13
C ALA A 188 -11.21 27.24 -27.02
N LEU A 189 -12.42 26.69 -26.96
CA LEU A 189 -13.56 27.18 -27.74
C LEU A 189 -14.04 28.57 -27.26
N ILE A 190 -14.11 28.76 -25.94
CA ILE A 190 -14.48 30.07 -25.37
C ILE A 190 -13.40 31.11 -25.69
N SER A 191 -12.12 30.74 -25.64
CA SER A 191 -11.02 31.64 -26.00
C SER A 191 -11.11 32.10 -27.46
N GLN A 192 -11.44 31.20 -28.38
CA GLN A 192 -11.66 31.56 -29.80
C GLN A 192 -12.89 32.46 -30.00
N ALA A 193 -13.98 32.23 -29.26
CA ALA A 193 -15.20 33.01 -29.41
C ALA A 193 -15.12 34.42 -28.78
N THR A 194 -14.42 34.55 -27.66
CA THR A 194 -14.37 35.80 -26.86
C THR A 194 -13.10 36.61 -27.08
N GLY A 195 -12.04 35.99 -27.61
CA GLY A 195 -10.71 36.59 -27.73
C GLY A 195 -9.93 36.67 -26.41
N PHE A 196 -10.49 36.20 -25.29
CA PHE A 196 -9.82 36.15 -23.99
C PHE A 196 -9.10 34.81 -23.81
N ASP A 197 -7.80 34.83 -23.53
CA ASP A 197 -6.99 33.61 -23.42
C ASP A 197 -7.23 32.89 -22.08
N LEU A 198 -8.07 31.85 -22.10
CA LEU A 198 -8.33 30.99 -20.94
C LEU A 198 -7.33 29.84 -20.81
N ASP A 199 -6.39 29.70 -21.75
CA ASP A 199 -5.43 28.60 -21.79
C ASP A 199 -4.57 28.53 -20.52
N GLY A 200 -4.12 29.69 -20.03
CA GLY A 200 -3.34 29.76 -18.79
C GLY A 200 -4.15 29.29 -17.57
N TRP A 201 -5.45 29.61 -17.50
CA TRP A 201 -6.30 29.17 -16.39
C TRP A 201 -6.60 27.66 -16.45
N ALA A 202 -6.88 27.15 -17.64
CA ALA A 202 -7.07 25.71 -17.85
C ALA A 202 -5.78 24.94 -17.53
N GLY A 203 -4.63 25.41 -18.03
CA GLY A 203 -3.32 24.83 -17.74
C GLY A 203 -2.99 24.83 -16.24
N LEU A 204 -3.32 25.90 -15.53
CA LEU A 204 -3.13 26.00 -14.09
C LEU A 204 -3.94 24.94 -13.34
N GLY A 205 -5.22 24.78 -13.69
CA GLY A 205 -6.09 23.76 -13.09
C GLY A 205 -5.59 22.34 -13.33
N VAL A 206 -5.21 22.03 -14.57
CA VAL A 206 -4.64 20.70 -14.91
C VAL A 206 -3.29 20.48 -14.23
N GLY A 207 -2.42 21.49 -14.19
CA GLY A 207 -1.13 21.41 -13.50
C GLY A 207 -1.26 21.11 -12.00
N ILE A 208 -2.21 21.77 -11.32
CA ILE A 208 -2.52 21.47 -9.90
C ILE A 208 -3.00 20.04 -9.74
N PHE A 209 -3.89 19.57 -10.62
CA PHE A 209 -4.37 18.19 -10.60
C PHE A 209 -3.22 17.18 -10.75
N ILE A 210 -2.29 17.41 -11.69
CA ILE A 210 -1.10 16.58 -11.86
C ILE A 210 -0.24 16.57 -10.61
N CYS A 211 -0.03 17.72 -9.96
CA CYS A 211 0.74 17.77 -8.70
C CYS A 211 0.08 16.98 -7.57
N ILE A 212 -1.25 17.02 -7.44
CA ILE A 212 -1.99 16.23 -6.46
C ILE A 212 -1.81 14.73 -6.74
N SER A 213 -2.00 14.32 -7.98
CA SER A 213 -1.79 12.93 -8.41
C SER A 213 -0.35 12.46 -8.19
N GLY A 214 0.63 13.29 -8.55
CA GLY A 214 2.05 13.04 -8.32
C GLY A 214 2.41 12.90 -6.84
N MET A 215 1.82 13.73 -5.96
CA MET A 215 2.02 13.61 -4.51
C MET A 215 1.44 12.29 -3.96
N GLY A 216 0.31 11.85 -4.51
CA GLY A 216 -0.23 10.51 -4.23
C GLY A 216 0.75 9.40 -4.61
N LEU A 217 1.35 9.48 -5.79
CA LEU A 217 2.38 8.52 -6.24
C LEU A 217 3.61 8.53 -5.31
N VAL A 218 4.08 9.70 -4.88
CA VAL A 218 5.18 9.83 -3.93
C VAL A 218 4.85 9.14 -2.61
N ARG A 219 3.65 9.40 -2.05
CA ARG A 219 3.20 8.75 -0.81
C ARG A 219 3.16 7.23 -0.95
N ASN A 220 2.61 6.73 -2.07
CA ASN A 220 2.51 5.30 -2.34
C ASN A 220 3.88 4.62 -2.52
N ALA A 221 4.89 5.35 -3.00
CA ALA A 221 6.25 4.85 -3.12
C ALA A 221 7.03 4.90 -1.80
N ILE A 222 6.78 5.92 -0.96
CA ILE A 222 7.49 6.09 0.32
C ILE A 222 6.91 5.19 1.42
N SER A 223 5.58 5.00 1.47
CA SER A 223 4.94 4.25 2.55
C SER A 223 5.53 2.84 2.74
N PRO A 224 5.72 2.02 1.69
CA PRO A 224 6.37 0.71 1.83
C PRO A 224 7.83 0.79 2.29
N LEU A 225 8.55 1.86 1.95
CA LEU A 225 9.94 2.07 2.37
C LEU A 225 10.05 2.40 3.87
N LEU A 226 9.04 3.05 4.43
CA LEU A 226 8.98 3.43 5.85
C LEU A 226 8.44 2.31 6.77
N GLY A 227 7.98 1.19 6.22
CA GLY A 227 7.37 0.11 7.00
C GLY A 227 5.85 0.24 7.09
N GLN A 228 5.18 0.35 5.93
CA GLN A 228 3.72 0.30 5.85
C GLN A 228 3.18 -0.94 6.56
N ALA A 229 2.09 -0.77 7.33
CA ALA A 229 1.42 -1.87 7.99
C ALA A 229 0.97 -2.94 6.98
N PRO A 230 1.17 -4.24 7.29
CA PRO A 230 0.74 -5.34 6.44
C PRO A 230 -0.79 -5.42 6.34
N ASP A 231 -1.29 -6.12 5.32
CA ASP A 231 -2.73 -6.39 5.19
C ASP A 231 -3.25 -7.14 6.43
N PRO A 232 -4.26 -6.61 7.15
CA PRO A 232 -4.84 -7.29 8.31
C PRO A 232 -5.28 -8.73 8.02
N LYS A 233 -5.73 -9.03 6.80
CA LYS A 233 -6.10 -10.40 6.41
C LYS A 233 -4.90 -11.34 6.38
N LEU A 234 -3.74 -10.85 5.95
CA LEU A 234 -2.49 -11.62 5.95
C LEU A 234 -2.01 -11.88 7.39
N VAL A 235 -2.03 -10.85 8.23
CA VAL A 235 -1.68 -10.96 9.66
C VAL A 235 -2.55 -12.01 10.34
N GLN A 236 -3.87 -11.95 10.11
CA GLN A 236 -4.80 -12.93 10.66
C GLN A 236 -4.54 -14.34 10.12
N ALA A 237 -4.26 -14.49 8.82
CA ALA A 237 -3.95 -15.79 8.24
C ALA A 237 -2.68 -16.44 8.84
N ILE A 238 -1.63 -15.64 9.09
CA ILE A 238 -0.41 -16.10 9.77
C ILE A 238 -0.75 -16.54 11.20
N ARG A 239 -1.48 -15.70 11.95
CA ARG A 239 -1.91 -15.99 13.32
C ARG A 239 -2.72 -17.29 13.39
N ASP A 240 -3.74 -17.43 12.54
CA ASP A 240 -4.60 -18.61 12.49
C ASP A 240 -3.81 -19.88 12.13
N LYS A 241 -2.82 -19.76 11.24
CA LYS A 241 -1.95 -20.87 10.88
C LYS A 241 -1.07 -21.29 12.04
N ILE A 242 -0.46 -20.36 12.77
CA ILE A 242 0.33 -20.65 13.99
C ILE A 242 -0.57 -21.33 15.04
N MET A 243 -1.75 -20.76 15.31
CA MET A 243 -2.71 -21.27 16.30
C MET A 243 -3.39 -22.59 15.89
N SER A 244 -3.23 -23.04 14.64
CA SER A 244 -3.82 -24.31 14.17
C SER A 244 -3.12 -25.55 14.75
N TYR A 245 -1.95 -25.39 15.35
CA TYR A 245 -1.16 -26.47 15.93
C TYR A 245 -1.56 -26.68 17.40
N PRO A 246 -2.01 -27.88 17.80
CA PRO A 246 -2.57 -28.13 19.14
C PRO A 246 -1.66 -27.79 20.32
N GLN A 247 -0.34 -27.86 20.12
CA GLN A 247 0.67 -27.59 21.14
C GLN A 247 0.93 -26.09 21.35
N VAL A 248 0.48 -25.23 20.44
CA VAL A 248 0.64 -23.79 20.55
C VAL A 248 -0.43 -23.22 21.48
N LEU A 249 0.01 -22.53 22.53
CA LEU A 249 -0.88 -21.92 23.52
C LEU A 249 -1.33 -20.52 23.10
N GLY A 250 -0.53 -19.83 22.29
CA GLY A 250 -0.70 -18.43 21.94
C GLY A 250 0.37 -17.93 20.97
N THR A 251 0.14 -16.75 20.41
CA THR A 251 1.15 -16.03 19.63
C THR A 251 0.94 -14.53 19.77
N HIS A 252 2.04 -13.82 19.91
CA HIS A 252 2.13 -12.37 20.08
C HIS A 252 3.33 -11.82 19.30
N ASP A 253 3.41 -10.49 19.23
CA ASP A 253 4.49 -9.73 18.59
C ASP A 253 4.82 -10.17 17.16
N LEU A 254 3.76 -10.48 16.40
CA LEU A 254 3.87 -10.77 14.97
C LEU A 254 4.25 -9.49 14.22
N MET A 255 5.52 -9.40 13.85
CA MET A 255 6.07 -8.34 13.01
C MET A 255 6.23 -8.86 11.58
N VAL A 256 5.70 -8.12 10.61
CA VAL A 256 5.85 -8.45 9.18
C VAL A 256 6.67 -7.35 8.51
N HIS A 257 7.78 -7.74 7.90
CA HIS A 257 8.69 -6.87 7.19
C HIS A 257 8.58 -7.06 5.68
N ASP A 258 8.29 -5.97 4.96
CA ASP A 258 8.23 -5.95 3.49
C ASP A 258 9.55 -5.43 2.88
N TYR A 259 10.19 -6.25 2.05
CA TYR A 259 11.41 -5.91 1.30
C TYR A 259 11.17 -5.81 -0.21
N GLY A 260 9.93 -5.54 -0.59
CA GLY A 260 9.45 -5.46 -1.96
C GLY A 260 8.59 -6.66 -2.35
N PRO A 261 7.94 -6.58 -3.53
CA PRO A 261 7.01 -7.61 -3.97
C PRO A 261 7.64 -9.01 -3.98
N GLY A 262 6.91 -9.96 -3.37
CA GLY A 262 7.32 -11.36 -3.24
C GLY A 262 8.49 -11.60 -2.27
N ARG A 263 8.87 -10.60 -1.45
CA ARG A 263 9.95 -10.70 -0.45
C ARG A 263 9.46 -10.14 0.88
N GLN A 264 8.69 -10.96 1.58
CA GLN A 264 8.20 -10.66 2.91
C GLN A 264 8.83 -11.61 3.92
N PHE A 265 9.24 -11.03 5.04
CA PHE A 265 9.75 -11.76 6.18
C PHE A 265 8.88 -11.45 7.38
N ALA A 266 8.79 -12.38 8.32
CA ALA A 266 8.08 -12.15 9.56
C ALA A 266 8.87 -12.68 10.76
N SER A 267 8.56 -12.15 11.93
CA SER A 267 8.96 -12.73 13.20
C SER A 267 7.76 -12.73 14.13
N ALA A 268 7.63 -13.76 14.96
CA ALA A 268 6.58 -13.82 15.97
C ALA A 268 7.06 -14.59 17.20
N HIS A 269 6.48 -14.27 18.35
CA HIS A 269 6.61 -15.08 19.56
C HIS A 269 5.50 -16.12 19.57
N VAL A 270 5.84 -17.37 19.92
CA VAL A 270 4.92 -18.50 19.99
C VAL A 270 4.98 -19.08 21.38
N GLU A 271 3.86 -19.00 22.08
CA GLU A 271 3.71 -19.52 23.44
C GLU A 271 3.62 -21.05 23.39
N MET A 272 4.55 -21.73 24.04
CA MET A 272 4.63 -23.20 24.10
C MET A 272 4.64 -23.67 25.57
N PRO A 273 4.19 -24.89 25.90
CA PRO A 273 4.30 -25.42 27.26
C PRO A 273 5.76 -25.48 27.72
N GLY A 274 6.10 -24.92 28.88
CA GLY A 274 7.48 -24.88 29.38
C GLY A 274 8.02 -26.24 29.83
N GLU A 275 7.13 -27.20 30.06
CA GLU A 275 7.47 -28.54 30.55
C GLU A 275 7.82 -29.55 29.45
N GLY A 276 7.71 -29.17 28.18
CA GLY A 276 8.01 -30.03 27.04
C GLY A 276 9.50 -30.13 26.68
N ASP A 277 9.84 -31.04 25.77
CA ASP A 277 11.20 -31.19 25.27
C ASP A 277 11.54 -30.09 24.25
N ALA A 278 12.73 -29.51 24.38
CA ALA A 278 13.16 -28.39 23.53
C ALA A 278 13.32 -28.79 22.06
N PHE A 279 13.72 -30.03 21.76
CA PHE A 279 13.81 -30.51 20.38
C PHE A 279 12.41 -30.73 19.79
N GLU A 280 11.46 -31.25 20.58
CA GLU A 280 10.07 -31.39 20.15
C GLU A 280 9.42 -30.04 19.82
N HIS A 281 9.60 -29.03 20.68
CA HIS A 281 9.11 -27.68 20.38
C HIS A 281 9.76 -27.09 19.13
N HIS A 282 11.08 -27.27 18.96
CA HIS A 282 11.78 -26.81 17.78
C HIS A 282 11.24 -27.48 16.51
N GLU A 283 10.98 -28.79 16.51
CA GLU A 283 10.40 -29.49 15.35
C GLU A 283 9.00 -28.96 14.99
N ILE A 284 8.18 -28.63 15.99
CA ILE A 284 6.86 -28.03 15.78
C ILE A 284 7.01 -26.63 15.15
N LEU A 285 7.88 -25.78 15.70
CA LEU A 285 8.12 -24.44 15.18
C LEU A 285 8.66 -24.47 13.75
N ASP A 286 9.66 -25.31 13.46
CA ASP A 286 10.22 -25.49 12.10
C ASP A 286 9.14 -25.96 11.11
N THR A 287 8.23 -26.84 11.55
CA THR A 287 7.09 -27.27 10.73
C THR A 287 6.14 -26.11 10.43
N ILE A 288 5.85 -25.26 11.42
CA ILE A 288 5.00 -24.06 11.24
C ILE A 288 5.68 -23.08 10.26
N GLU A 289 6.97 -22.80 10.46
CA GLU A 289 7.77 -21.94 9.57
C GLU A 289 7.75 -22.44 8.12
N HIS A 290 7.95 -23.75 7.93
CA HIS A 290 7.94 -24.37 6.60
C HIS A 290 6.58 -24.28 5.92
N ASP A 291 5.50 -24.53 6.66
CA ASP A 291 4.13 -24.45 6.14
C ASP A 291 3.74 -23.02 5.75
N ILE A 292 4.08 -22.02 6.58
CA ILE A 292 3.87 -20.60 6.25
C ILE A 292 4.65 -20.23 5.00
N LYS A 293 5.91 -20.62 4.90
CA LYS A 293 6.74 -20.38 3.70
C LYS A 293 6.14 -21.01 2.45
N ARG A 294 5.62 -22.24 2.54
CA ARG A 294 5.03 -22.97 1.40
C ARG A 294 3.68 -22.42 0.96
N GLN A 295 2.82 -22.07 1.92
CA GLN A 295 1.43 -21.66 1.64
C GLN A 295 1.32 -20.16 1.34
N MET A 296 2.15 -19.35 1.98
CA MET A 296 2.06 -17.88 1.94
C MET A 296 3.28 -17.23 1.27
N GLY A 297 4.38 -17.95 1.07
CA GLY A 297 5.61 -17.41 0.47
C GLY A 297 6.42 -16.52 1.40
N ILE A 298 6.16 -16.56 2.71
CA ILE A 298 6.77 -15.69 3.72
C ILE A 298 7.83 -16.47 4.50
N GLY A 299 9.05 -15.92 4.58
CA GLY A 299 10.07 -16.45 5.48
C GLY A 299 9.80 -15.94 6.89
N ILE A 300 9.38 -16.81 7.82
CA ILE A 300 9.08 -16.42 9.20
C ILE A 300 10.08 -17.06 10.15
N THR A 301 10.50 -16.32 11.18
CA THR A 301 11.28 -16.82 12.32
C THR A 301 10.41 -16.81 13.56
N LEU A 302 10.24 -17.96 14.20
CA LEU A 302 9.43 -18.10 15.41
C LEU A 302 10.32 -18.19 16.65
N HIS A 303 10.11 -17.26 17.58
CA HIS A 303 10.71 -17.33 18.89
C HIS A 303 9.84 -18.23 19.79
N CYS A 304 10.44 -19.26 20.37
CA CYS A 304 9.78 -20.12 21.35
C CYS A 304 9.70 -19.38 22.69
N ASP A 305 8.50 -19.06 23.14
CA ASP A 305 8.24 -18.45 24.45
C ASP A 305 7.63 -19.51 25.40
N PRO A 306 8.44 -20.14 26.28
CA PRO A 306 7.97 -21.21 27.14
C PRO A 306 7.12 -20.66 28.30
N ILE A 307 5.94 -21.25 28.47
CA ILE A 307 4.99 -20.88 29.52
C ILE A 307 4.78 -22.05 30.46
N ALA A 308 4.99 -21.82 31.75
CA ALA A 308 4.64 -22.80 32.76
C ALA A 308 3.13 -23.13 32.68
N THR A 309 2.80 -24.35 32.28
CA THR A 309 1.41 -24.84 32.23
C THR A 309 1.05 -25.65 33.47
N THR A 310 2.06 -26.05 34.24
CA THR A 310 1.93 -26.81 35.47
C THR A 310 2.59 -26.04 36.62
N GLY A 311 1.91 -25.96 37.77
CA GLY A 311 2.40 -25.23 38.94
C GLY A 311 1.72 -23.88 39.16
N ASP A 312 2.48 -22.94 39.74
CA ASP A 312 2.00 -21.62 40.14
C ASP A 312 1.91 -20.67 38.93
N ASP A 313 0.75 -20.68 38.26
CA ASP A 313 0.43 -19.85 37.08
C ASP A 313 0.33 -18.35 37.44
N LEU A 314 1.48 -17.69 37.69
CA LEU A 314 1.52 -16.24 37.92
C LEU A 314 1.12 -15.49 36.66
N ARG A 315 1.61 -15.91 35.49
CA ARG A 315 1.29 -15.26 34.21
C ARG A 315 -0.22 -15.23 33.96
N GLY A 316 -0.90 -16.37 34.03
CA GLY A 316 -2.34 -16.43 33.85
C GLY A 316 -3.11 -15.75 34.97
N TRP A 317 -2.57 -15.69 36.19
CA TRP A 317 -3.14 -14.87 37.27
C TRP A 317 -3.14 -13.39 36.90
N VAL A 318 -1.97 -12.85 36.54
CA VAL A 318 -1.82 -11.44 36.13
C VAL A 318 -2.67 -11.16 34.90
N LYS A 319 -2.66 -12.04 33.89
CA LYS A 319 -3.49 -11.90 32.67
C LYS A 319 -4.98 -11.78 33.00
N ARG A 320 -5.50 -12.67 33.85
CA ARG A 320 -6.91 -12.63 34.27
C ARG A 320 -7.22 -11.38 35.11
N GLY A 321 -6.32 -10.96 35.98
CA GLY A 321 -6.49 -9.76 36.79
C GLY A 321 -6.51 -8.48 35.94
N VAL A 322 -5.60 -8.39 34.97
CA VAL A 322 -5.53 -7.27 34.02
C VAL A 322 -6.79 -7.19 33.15
N MET A 323 -7.27 -8.33 32.65
CA MET A 323 -8.53 -8.40 31.89
C MET A 323 -9.78 -8.01 32.71
N GLN A 324 -9.71 -8.04 34.05
CA GLN A 324 -10.79 -7.54 34.91
C GLN A 324 -10.77 -6.01 35.06
N ILE A 325 -9.61 -5.38 34.89
CA ILE A 325 -9.49 -3.92 34.84
C ILE A 325 -10.17 -3.43 33.56
N ASP A 326 -9.74 -3.97 32.42
CA ASP A 326 -10.38 -3.75 31.13
C ASP A 326 -10.15 -4.96 30.21
N PRO A 327 -11.19 -5.50 29.53
CA PRO A 327 -11.05 -6.65 28.64
C PRO A 327 -10.11 -6.45 27.44
N ALA A 328 -9.79 -5.21 27.08
CA ALA A 328 -8.90 -4.86 25.98
C ALA A 328 -7.41 -4.80 26.38
N LEU A 329 -7.10 -4.89 27.67
CA LEU A 329 -5.72 -4.98 28.15
C LEU A 329 -5.17 -6.39 27.95
N SER A 330 -3.91 -6.50 27.55
CA SER A 330 -3.19 -7.76 27.47
C SER A 330 -1.79 -7.65 28.04
N ILE A 331 -1.24 -8.75 28.54
CA ILE A 331 0.15 -8.84 29.00
C ILE A 331 0.94 -9.78 28.10
N HIS A 332 2.16 -9.42 27.76
CA HIS A 332 3.14 -10.22 27.02
C HIS A 332 4.43 -10.36 27.83
N ASP A 333 5.26 -11.36 27.49
CA ASP A 333 6.64 -11.54 27.99
C ASP A 333 6.79 -11.43 29.52
N LEU A 334 5.92 -12.13 30.29
CA LEU A 334 6.02 -12.14 31.75
C LEU A 334 7.14 -13.07 32.21
N HIS A 335 8.11 -12.47 32.90
CA HIS A 335 9.28 -13.15 33.46
C HIS A 335 9.36 -12.93 34.97
N GLU A 336 9.56 -14.03 35.70
CA GLU A 336 9.90 -14.01 37.12
C GLU A 336 11.43 -14.06 37.28
N HIS A 337 12.00 -13.08 37.95
CA HIS A 337 13.42 -13.01 38.31
C HIS A 337 13.58 -13.05 39.83
N ASP A 338 14.83 -13.25 40.29
CA ASP A 338 15.14 -13.19 41.72
C ASP A 338 14.89 -11.77 42.26
N GLY A 339 13.75 -11.58 42.92
CA GLY A 339 13.37 -10.33 43.60
C GLY A 339 12.50 -9.37 42.79
N PHE A 340 12.22 -9.65 41.51
CA PHE A 340 11.32 -8.82 40.70
C PHE A 340 10.58 -9.60 39.62
N VAL A 341 9.46 -9.05 39.16
CA VAL A 341 8.66 -9.57 38.03
C VAL A 341 8.59 -8.49 36.97
N SER A 342 8.87 -8.86 35.71
CA SER A 342 8.77 -7.96 34.56
C SER A 342 7.82 -8.49 33.51
N PHE A 343 7.04 -7.61 32.88
CA PHE A 343 6.19 -7.94 31.74
C PHE A 343 5.81 -6.69 30.95
N ASP A 344 5.38 -6.90 29.71
CA ASP A 344 4.86 -5.85 28.84
C ASP A 344 3.34 -5.80 28.95
N LEU A 345 2.78 -4.61 29.20
CA LEU A 345 1.35 -4.37 29.30
C LEU A 345 0.88 -3.55 28.09
N VAL A 346 0.09 -4.18 27.24
CA VAL A 346 -0.46 -3.55 26.03
C VAL A 346 -1.77 -2.86 26.38
N ARG A 347 -1.86 -1.57 26.06
CA ARG A 347 -3.08 -0.77 26.22
C ARG A 347 -3.73 -0.40 24.88
N PRO A 348 -5.07 -0.33 24.82
CA PRO A 348 -5.76 0.17 23.65
C PRO A 348 -5.55 1.69 23.49
N ASP A 349 -5.68 2.18 22.26
CA ASP A 349 -5.62 3.63 21.98
C ASP A 349 -6.77 4.36 22.68
N GLY A 350 -6.45 5.49 23.33
CA GLY A 350 -7.44 6.28 24.07
C GLY A 350 -7.86 5.67 25.41
N PHE A 351 -7.01 4.84 26.02
CA PHE A 351 -7.23 4.33 27.37
C PHE A 351 -7.19 5.46 28.41
N ASP A 352 -8.26 5.61 29.19
CA ASP A 352 -8.49 6.77 30.07
C ASP A 352 -7.71 6.73 31.40
N ILE A 353 -7.07 5.60 31.74
CA ILE A 353 -6.29 5.43 32.98
C ILE A 353 -4.83 5.81 32.73
N SER A 354 -4.23 6.57 33.66
CA SER A 354 -2.82 6.96 33.58
C SER A 354 -1.88 5.78 33.80
N ASP A 355 -0.66 5.87 33.28
CA ASP A 355 0.36 4.81 33.44
C ASP A 355 0.69 4.57 34.92
N GLU A 356 0.69 5.62 35.75
CA GLU A 356 0.90 5.51 37.20
C GLU A 356 -0.22 4.73 37.90
N GLU A 357 -1.48 5.05 37.60
CA GLU A 357 -2.63 4.38 38.20
C GLU A 357 -2.73 2.93 37.72
N LEU A 358 -2.47 2.67 36.43
CA LEU A 358 -2.45 1.32 35.88
C LEU A 358 -1.31 0.50 36.48
N LEU A 359 -0.12 1.09 36.66
CA LEU A 359 1.01 0.44 37.33
C LEU A 359 0.64 0.02 38.76
N GLU A 360 -0.01 0.88 39.54
CA GLU A 360 -0.45 0.56 40.90
C GLU A 360 -1.44 -0.61 40.92
N LEU A 361 -2.45 -0.59 40.03
CA LEU A 361 -3.46 -1.64 39.92
C LEU A 361 -2.83 -2.99 39.58
N VAL A 362 -1.91 -3.01 38.61
CA VAL A 362 -1.28 -4.26 38.15
C VAL A 362 -0.25 -4.76 39.17
N THR A 363 0.52 -3.85 39.79
CA THR A 363 1.45 -4.20 40.88
C THR A 363 0.71 -4.89 42.02
N ARG A 364 -0.48 -4.41 42.38
CA ARG A 364 -1.33 -5.06 43.38
C ARG A 364 -1.72 -6.49 42.99
N ILE A 365 -2.09 -6.72 41.73
CA ILE A 365 -2.43 -8.06 41.22
C ILE A 365 -1.23 -9.01 41.32
N VAL A 366 -0.02 -8.54 41.01
CA VAL A 366 1.22 -9.32 41.16
C VAL A 366 1.48 -9.63 42.64
N HIS A 367 1.34 -8.62 43.52
CA HIS A 367 1.59 -8.75 44.96
C HIS A 367 0.64 -9.69 45.69
N GLU A 368 -0.55 -9.97 45.14
CA GLU A 368 -1.47 -10.98 45.66
C GLU A 368 -0.86 -12.40 45.66
N ARG A 369 0.06 -12.70 44.74
CA ARG A 369 0.80 -13.98 44.70
C ARG A 369 2.29 -13.86 45.02
N ARG A 370 2.87 -12.68 44.85
CA ARG A 370 4.29 -12.39 45.09
C ARG A 370 4.43 -11.11 45.92
N PRO A 371 4.21 -11.15 47.24
CA PRO A 371 4.18 -9.95 48.06
C PRO A 371 5.55 -9.25 48.20
N ASP A 372 6.64 -10.00 48.04
CA ASP A 372 8.01 -9.53 48.32
C ASP A 372 8.82 -9.15 47.07
N VAL A 373 8.19 -9.08 45.88
CA VAL A 373 8.88 -8.77 44.61
C VAL A 373 8.56 -7.35 44.14
N SER A 374 9.53 -6.67 43.52
CA SER A 374 9.23 -5.45 42.77
C SER A 374 8.58 -5.78 41.42
N CYS A 375 7.71 -4.90 40.93
CA CYS A 375 7.01 -5.06 39.66
C CYS A 375 7.56 -4.03 38.66
N VAL A 376 8.06 -4.51 37.51
CA VAL A 376 8.58 -3.68 36.42
C VAL A 376 7.67 -3.87 35.22
N VAL A 377 6.97 -2.81 34.80
CA VAL A 377 5.99 -2.89 33.70
C VAL A 377 6.41 -1.98 32.57
N THR A 378 6.56 -2.53 31.37
CA THR A 378 6.70 -1.73 30.15
C THR A 378 5.31 -1.50 29.57
N PHE A 379 4.92 -0.26 29.34
CA PHE A 379 3.66 0.03 28.66
C PHE A 379 3.88 0.05 27.15
N ASP A 380 3.18 -0.82 26.43
CA ASP A 380 3.19 -0.85 24.96
C ASP A 380 1.87 -0.32 24.40
N SER A 381 1.95 0.42 23.31
CA SER A 381 0.79 0.76 22.49
C SER A 381 0.71 -0.27 21.38
N GLY A 382 -0.51 -0.69 20.96
CA GLY A 382 -0.73 -1.80 20.02
C GLY A 382 -0.08 -1.68 18.62
N PHE A 383 0.78 -0.69 18.39
CA PHE A 383 1.68 -0.55 17.25
C PHE A 383 3.13 -0.75 17.71
N SER A 384 3.57 -2.01 17.77
CA SER A 384 4.91 -2.46 18.15
C SER A 384 6.05 -1.45 17.89
N SER A 385 6.53 -0.82 18.96
CA SER A 385 7.91 -0.83 19.46
C SER A 385 7.97 0.11 20.68
N PRO A 386 8.13 -0.36 21.92
CA PRO A 386 8.23 0.51 23.09
C PRO A 386 9.55 1.31 23.07
N GLU A 387 9.50 2.57 23.50
CA GLU A 387 10.70 3.29 23.95
C GLU A 387 11.21 2.60 25.22
N ARG A 388 12.32 1.87 25.14
CA ARG A 388 13.00 1.33 26.33
C ARG A 388 13.72 2.46 27.07
N PRO A 389 13.37 2.82 28.32
CA PRO A 389 14.19 3.71 29.12
C PRO A 389 15.47 2.96 29.50
N ALA A 390 16.62 3.43 29.02
CA ALA A 390 17.92 2.79 29.24
C ALA A 390 18.43 2.85 30.71
N GLU A 391 17.66 3.37 31.66
CA GLU A 391 18.13 3.73 33.00
C GLU A 391 17.69 2.80 34.15
N GLN A 392 17.12 1.62 33.88
CA GLN A 392 16.72 0.67 34.94
C GLN A 392 17.22 -0.78 34.73
N LEU A 393 18.46 -0.94 34.25
CA LEU A 393 19.23 -2.20 34.36
C LEU A 393 20.19 -2.16 35.54
#